data_AF-A0A101ED72-F1
#
_entry.id   AF-A0A101ED72-F1
#
_cell.length_a   1.000
_cell.length_b   1.000
_cell.length_c   1.000
_cell.angle_alpha   90.00
_cell.angle_beta   90.00
_cell.angle_gamma   90.00
#
_symmetry.space_group_name_H-M   'P 1'
#
loop_
_entity.id
_entity.type
_entity.pdbx_description
1 polymer ?
#
loop_
_entity_poly.entity_id
_entity_poly.type
_entity_poly.pdbx_seq_one_letter_code
_entity_poly.pdbx_strand_id
1 'polypeptide(L)' 'MLDQRKKTGYFGEFGGRFVPETLIPALEELEKVYYSLKDDPSFREELNL' A
#
# COMPACT_ATOMS: atom_id res chain seq x y z
N MET A 1 -25.55 -3.08 -2.27
CA MET A 1 -25.30 -2.80 -0.84
C MET A 1 -23.79 -2.66 -0.66
N LEU A 2 -23.29 -1.47 -0.37
CA LEU A 2 -21.86 -1.26 -0.13
C LEU A 2 -21.54 -1.86 1.24
N ASP A 3 -20.62 -2.82 1.26
CA ASP A 3 -20.17 -3.50 2.47
C ASP A 3 -19.57 -2.48 3.46
N GLN A 4 -20.17 -2.41 4.64
CA GLN A 4 -19.92 -1.40 5.68
C GLN A 4 -18.58 -1.60 6.41
N ARG A 5 -17.71 -2.54 6.00
CA ARG A 5 -16.41 -2.79 6.67
C ARG A 5 -15.28 -3.19 5.72
N LYS A 6 -15.05 -2.44 4.63
CA LYS A 6 -13.82 -2.63 3.83
C LYS A 6 -12.60 -2.23 4.68
N LYS A 7 -11.92 -3.23 5.25
CA LYS A 7 -10.69 -3.03 6.04
C LYS A 7 -9.54 -2.66 5.09
N THR A 8 -8.78 -1.63 5.43
CA THR A 8 -7.62 -1.19 4.65
C THR A 8 -6.60 -2.32 4.49
N GLY A 9 -6.09 -2.50 3.26
CA GLY A 9 -5.13 -3.56 2.94
C GLY A 9 -5.73 -4.96 2.74
N TYR A 10 -7.06 -5.12 2.81
CA TYR A 10 -7.74 -6.40 2.56
C TYR A 10 -8.46 -6.43 1.20
N PHE A 11 -8.39 -7.60 0.56
CA PHE A 11 -9.15 -8.00 -0.64
C PHE A 11 -10.09 -9.15 -0.24
N GLY A 12 -11.32 -8.81 0.14
CA GLY A 12 -12.24 -9.76 0.75
C GLY A 12 -11.70 -10.25 2.09
N GLU A 13 -11.56 -11.57 2.24
CA GLU A 13 -11.03 -12.19 3.47
C GLU A 13 -9.49 -12.24 3.52
N PHE A 14 -8.81 -11.91 2.42
CA PHE A 14 -7.36 -12.04 2.28
C PHE A 14 -6.67 -10.68 2.38
N GLY A 15 -5.41 -10.68 2.83
CA GLY A 15 -4.58 -9.48 2.96
C GLY A 15 -4.40 -9.02 4.40
N GLY A 16 -4.26 -7.71 4.58
CA GLY A 16 -3.80 -7.10 5.82
C GLY A 16 -2.30 -7.20 6.01
N ARG A 17 -1.82 -6.86 7.21
CA ARG A 17 -0.40 -6.90 7.58
C ARG A 17 -0.23 -7.80 8.80
N PHE A 18 0.34 -9.00 8.61
CA PHE A 18 0.73 -9.91 9.69
C PHE A 18 2.24 -9.88 9.83
N VAL A 19 2.74 -8.87 10.56
CA VAL A 19 4.17 -8.54 10.67
C VAL A 19 4.51 -8.15 12.11
N PRO A 20 5.79 -8.22 12.53
CA PRO A 20 6.24 -7.64 13.78
C PRO A 20 5.92 -6.14 13.88
N GLU A 21 5.63 -5.66 15.10
CA GLU A 21 5.37 -4.25 15.39
C GLU A 21 6.54 -3.35 14.94
N THR A 22 7.77 -3.85 15.06
CA THR A 22 8.99 -3.16 14.64
C THR A 22 9.04 -2.84 13.15
N LEU A 23 8.26 -3.53 12.31
CA LEU A 23 8.18 -3.26 10.87
C LEU A 23 7.07 -2.30 10.49
N ILE A 24 6.14 -1.99 11.40
CA ILE A 24 4.99 -1.10 11.09
C ILE A 24 5.47 0.26 10.56
N PRO A 25 6.42 0.98 11.22
CA PRO A 25 6.82 2.31 10.76
C PRO A 25 7.41 2.31 9.35
N ALA A 26 8.25 1.33 9.03
CA ALA A 26 8.88 1.21 7.71
C ALA A 26 7.85 0.93 6.61
N LEU A 27 6.83 0.10 6.89
CA LEU A 27 5.76 -0.19 5.94
C LEU A 27 4.85 1.03 5.70
N GLU A 28 4.59 1.81 6.74
CA GLU A 28 3.80 3.05 6.62
C GLU A 28 4.54 4.12 5.80
N GLU A 29 5.85 4.27 6.01
CA GLU A 29 6.70 5.14 5.21
C GLU A 29 6.72 4.71 3.74
N LEU A 30 6.93 3.41 3.49
CA LEU A 30 6.92 2.84 2.15
C LEU A 30 5.59 3.08 1.43
N GLU A 31 4.48 2.78 2.09
CA GLU A 31 3.13 2.98 1.54
C GLU A 31 2.90 4.45 1.16
N LYS A 32 3.25 5.37 2.06
CA LYS A 32 3.12 6.81 1.84
C LYS A 32 3.95 7.27 0.63
N VAL A 33 5.22 6.91 0.57
CA VAL A 33 6.13 7.31 -0.52
C VAL A 33 5.68 6.71 -1.84
N TYR A 34 5.33 5.43 -1.86
CA TYR A 34 4.82 4.77 -3.06
C TYR A 34 3.57 5.46 -3.61
N TYR A 35 2.57 5.77 -2.76
CA TYR A 35 1.37 6.46 -3.22
C TYR A 35 1.65 7.88 -3.75
N SER A 36 2.72 8.53 -3.27
CA SER A 36 3.13 9.83 -3.79
C SER A 36 3.87 9.77 -5.14
N LEU A 37 4.52 8.64 -5.45
CA LEU A 37 5.38 8.48 -6.63
C LEU A 37 4.81 7.56 -7.71
N LYS A 38 3.82 6.71 -7.41
CA LYS A 38 3.34 5.69 -8.36
C LYS A 38 2.84 6.23 -9.70
N ASP A 39 2.38 7.49 -9.71
CA ASP A 39 1.87 8.20 -10.89
C ASP A 39 2.88 9.25 -11.41
N ASP A 40 4.05 9.38 -10.77
CA ASP A 40 5.10 10.30 -11.19
C ASP A 40 5.71 9.83 -12.53
N PRO A 41 5.78 10.69 -13.56
CA PRO A 41 6.29 10.30 -14.87
C PRO A 41 7.74 9.83 -14.85
N SER A 42 8.61 10.46 -14.04
CA SER A 42 10.02 10.09 -13.96
C SER A 42 10.21 8.74 -13.27
N PHE A 43 9.43 8.47 -12.22
CA PHE A 43 9.41 7.18 -11.55
C PHE A 43 8.92 6.05 -12.47
N ARG A 44 7.92 6.34 -13.31
CA ARG A 44 7.38 5.36 -14.28
C ARG A 44 8.33 5.12 -15.46
N GLU A 45 9.02 6.17 -15.93
CA GLU A 45 10.02 6.09 -16.98
C GLU A 45 11.20 5.20 -16.56
N GLU A 46 11.71 5.36 -15.33
CA GLU A 46 12.76 4.49 -14.79
C GLU A 46 12.31 3.01 -14.73
N LEU A 47 11.04 2.77 -14.41
CA LEU A 47 10.47 1.43 -14.28
C LEU A 47 10.16 0.74 -15.62
N ASN A 48 10.26 1.46 -16.76
CA ASN A 48 9.87 0.99 -18.10
C ASN A 48 8.41 0.48 -18.19
N LEU A 49 7.46 1.12 -17.48
CA LEU A 49 6.02 0.79 -17.51
C LEU A 49 5.21 1.59 -18.53
#